data_AF-A0A7K3S0T6-F1
#
_entry.id   AF-A0A7K3S0T6-F1
#
_cell.length_a   1.000
_cell.length_b   1.000
_cell.length_c   1.000
_cell.angle_alpha   90.00
_cell.angle_beta   90.00
_cell.angle_gamma   90.00
#
_symmetry.space_group_name_H-M   'P 1'
#
loop_
_entity.id
_entity.type
_entity.pdbx_description
1 polymer ?
#
loop_
_entity_poly.entity_id
_entity_poly.type
_entity_poly.pdbx_seq_one_letter_code
_entity_poly.pdbx_strand_id
1 'polypeptide(L)' 'MLVLDGRLELSVDGHEVTVGPGETYVVGGGVTHAVRPGSRGTLVIVERD' A
#
# COMPACT_ATOMS: atom_id res chain seq x y z
N MET A 1 4.84 0.58 -3.80
CA MET A 1 4.42 1.22 -2.53
C MET A 1 5.34 0.76 -1.43
N LEU A 2 5.93 1.68 -0.67
CA LEU A 2 6.81 1.40 0.47
C LEU A 2 6.23 2.04 1.73
N VAL A 3 6.16 1.30 2.84
CA VAL A 3 5.74 1.85 4.13
C VAL A 3 6.97 2.22 4.94
N LEU A 4 7.10 3.49 5.33
CA LEU A 4 8.25 3.95 6.12
C LEU A 4 8.03 3.77 7.62
N ASP A 5 6.80 3.97 8.07
CA ASP A 5 6.40 3.82 9.46
C ASP A 5 4.93 3.41 9.56
N GLY A 6 4.54 2.87 10.72
CA GLY A 6 3.18 2.47 11.00
C GLY A 6 2.72 1.20 10.27
N ARG A 7 1.41 1.03 10.13
CA ARG A 7 0.79 -0.12 9.46
C ARG A 7 -0.31 0.37 8.53
N LEU A 8 -0.25 -0.04 7.28
CA LEU A 8 -1.25 0.31 6.28
C LEU A 8 -2.08 -0.90 5.90
N GLU A 9 -3.39 -0.68 5.86
CA GLU A 9 -4.39 -1.61 5.39
C GLU A 9 -4.76 -1.18 3.96
N LEU A 10 -4.49 -2.03 2.98
CA LEU A 10 -4.73 -1.74 1.57
C LEU A 10 -5.90 -2.57 1.06
N SER A 11 -6.64 -2.01 0.11
CA SER A 11 -7.46 -2.77 -0.83
C SER A 11 -6.74 -2.76 -2.16
N VAL A 12 -6.44 -3.93 -2.73
CA VAL A 12 -5.79 -4.09 -4.03
C VAL A 12 -6.58 -5.12 -4.81
N ASP A 13 -7.15 -4.72 -5.94
CA ASP A 13 -8.04 -5.58 -6.75
C ASP A 13 -9.17 -6.24 -5.93
N GLY A 14 -9.71 -5.50 -4.96
CA GLY A 14 -10.73 -6.02 -4.03
C GLY A 14 -10.20 -6.92 -2.91
N HIS A 15 -8.91 -7.26 -2.91
CA HIS A 15 -8.27 -8.03 -1.84
C HIS A 15 -7.73 -7.13 -0.72
N GLU A 16 -7.89 -7.57 0.52
CA GLU A 16 -7.30 -6.89 1.68
C GLU A 16 -5.85 -7.32 1.88
N VAL A 17 -4.95 -6.35 2.03
CA VAL A 17 -3.52 -6.56 2.24
C VAL A 17 -3.04 -5.66 3.38
N THR A 18 -2.34 -6.21 4.35
CA THR A 18 -1.67 -5.43 5.40
C THR A 18 -0.20 -5.29 5.06
N VAL A 19 0.34 -4.07 5.15
CA VAL A 19 1.75 -3.76 4.87
C VAL A 19 2.34 -2.99 6.05
N GLY A 20 3.44 -3.50 6.61
CA GLY A 20 4.17 -2.94 7.73
C GLY A 20 5.44 -2.17 7.33
N PRO A 21 6.15 -1.57 8.30
CA PRO A 21 7.32 -0.73 8.03
C PRO A 21 8.44 -1.50 7.32
N GLY A 22 9.07 -0.86 6.34
CA GLY A 22 10.12 -1.45 5.51
C GLY A 22 9.60 -2.41 4.43
N GLU A 23 8.33 -2.78 4.45
CA GLU A 23 7.75 -3.66 3.46
C GLU A 23 7.35 -2.88 2.21
N THR A 24 7.49 -3.57 1.07
CA THR A 24 7.12 -3.04 -0.23
C THR A 24 6.02 -3.89 -0.84
N TYR A 25 5.00 -3.23 -1.37
CA TYR A 25 3.96 -3.86 -2.18
C TYR A 25 4.00 -3.31 -3.61
N VAL A 26 4.02 -4.20 -4.60
CA VAL A 26 4.00 -3.84 -6.02
C VAL A 26 2.59 -4.01 -6.55
N VAL A 27 2.02 -2.93 -7.07
CA VAL A 27 0.70 -2.94 -7.70
C VAL A 27 0.88 -3.13 -9.20
N GLY A 28 0.13 -4.07 -9.78
CA GLY A 28 0.11 -4.29 -11.22
C GLY A 28 -0.48 -3.09 -11.97
N GLY A 29 -0.09 -2.92 -13.24
CA GLY A 29 -0.63 -1.84 -14.07
C GLY A 29 -2.15 -1.92 -14.21
N GLY A 30 -2.83 -0.78 -14.06
CA GLY A 30 -4.29 -0.70 -14.14
C GLY A 30 -5.04 -1.30 -12.94
N VAL A 31 -4.35 -1.84 -11.94
CA VAL A 31 -4.98 -2.40 -10.75
C VAL A 31 -5.43 -1.28 -9.80
N THR A 32 -6.73 -1.24 -9.53
CA THR A 32 -7.30 -0.33 -8.53
C THR A 32 -6.75 -0.66 -7.16
N HIS A 33 -6.31 0.37 -6.45
CA HIS A 33 -5.78 0.25 -5.11
C HIS A 33 -6.22 1.44 -4.25
N ALA A 34 -6.43 1.20 -2.95
CA ALA A 34 -6.81 2.22 -1.99
C ALA A 34 -6.26 1.92 -0.60
N VAL A 35 -6.02 2.97 0.18
CA VAL A 35 -5.74 2.87 1.62
C VAL A 35 -7.08 2.76 2.37
N ARG A 36 -7.25 1.71 3.15
CA ARG A 36 -8.45 1.44 3.94
C ARG A 36 -8.44 2.19 5.28
N PRO A 37 -9.62 2.47 5.86
CA PRO A 37 -9.74 3.01 7.22
C PRO A 37 -9.00 2.16 8.25
N GLY A 38 -8.46 2.82 9.29
CA GLY A 38 -7.65 2.17 10.33
C GLY A 38 -6.15 2.12 10.02
N SER A 39 -5.75 2.42 8.78
CA SER A 39 -4.35 2.63 8.42
C SER A 39 -3.75 3.82 9.18
N ARG A 40 -2.51 3.66 9.65
CA ARG A 40 -1.76 4.74 10.28
C ARG A 40 -0.28 4.56 9.98
N GLY A 41 0.32 5.53 9.31
CA GLY A 41 1.71 5.46 8.90
C GLY A 41 2.01 6.35 7.69
N THR A 42 3.25 6.29 7.20
CA THR A 42 3.66 7.00 5.99
C THR A 42 3.85 6.03 4.83
N LEU A 43 3.11 6.27 3.75
CA LEU A 43 3.25 5.58 2.47
C LEU A 43 4.08 6.42 1.50
N VAL A 44 5.07 5.79 0.88
CA VAL A 44 5.75 6.32 -0.30
C VAL A 44 5.26 5.56 -1.52
N ILE A 45 4.79 6.30 -2.51
CA ILE A 45 4.44 5.79 -3.83
C ILE A 45 5.62 6.10 -4.76
N VAL A 46 6.12 5.07 -5.42
CA VAL A 46 7.15 5.18 -6.46
C VAL A 46 6.52 4.63 -7.73
N GLU A 47 6.44 5.49 -8.74
CA GLU A 47 5.97 5.13 -10.08
C GLU A 47 7.20 4.94 -10.98
N ARG A 48 7.08 4.07 -11.97
CA ARG A 48 8.09 3.92 -13.02
C ARG A 48 7.51 4.52 -14.29
N ASP A 49 8.35 5.25 -15.02
CA ASP A 49 8.04 5.88 -16.30
C ASP A 49 7.58 4.86 -17.36
#